data_AF-A0A939AD25-F1
#
_entry.id   AF-A0A939AD25-F1
#
_cell.length_a   1.000
_cell.length_b   1.000
_cell.length_c   1.000
_cell.angle_alpha   90.00
_cell.angle_beta   90.00
_cell.angle_gamma   90.00
#
_symmetry.space_group_name_H-M   'P 1'
#
loop_
_entity.id
_entity.type
_entity.pdbx_description
1 polymer ?
#
loop_
_entity_poly.entity_id
_entity_poly.type
_entity_poly.pdbx_seq_one_letter_code
_entity_poly.pdbx_strand_id
1 'polypeptide(L)'
;MTYLLFHPHAPYHARGTEPSPEHRRRWPEMVDQGKGACAWSAAWPGRCREHGPFLPPGSQDPIILADVCTWREVLPMVVTTHIERIVKRNGDLVSFDQKRIATAIYKAAASIGGKDKELAERLSDLVVEQLTRSLPRGATPTVEEIQDLVERVLIQQGHAQTAKAYIVYRHRRGLVRKGEIGLQKGGSVETVPWKLLWRTLAWNADHNCDSIEGLNEWVRSGRLPELMVEADAQYEKQLVVAAEEALQKGDVRVIIIAGPSSSGKTTTTYKLAQNLRKAGKELVAVNVDNYFRDLELHPKDCYGDYDYETPEALDLPLFNDHLERLVRGEEVLMPRYDFHTGKQILDQLPLKVEKHQIILLDTLHGLFDGLTRSVPEPQKFKVYIETFCQVRPRNGRFVRWTDIRLLRRMVRDSNFRNHKPSLTLGHWHYVRRSELKHIIPYLHNADLTVNGSLAYELPVLKKQVEPYFAGLVEEYDRQPERHDAIIRAHRVYDLIRLIEPITPEDEAKINGESLIREFIGGSTIQY
;
A
#
# COMPACT_ATOMS: atom_id res chain seq x y z
N MET A 1 -24.94 -34.01 15.38
CA MET A 1 -25.65 -35.18 14.86
C MET A 1 -26.88 -34.67 14.13
N THR A 2 -26.96 -34.91 12.81
CA THR A 2 -28.15 -34.85 11.92
C THR A 2 -28.75 -33.44 11.64
N TYR A 3 -28.52 -32.78 10.47
CA TYR A 3 -29.22 -32.92 9.15
C TYR A 3 -30.76 -32.80 9.28
N LEU A 4 -31.56 -31.98 8.55
CA LEU A 4 -31.60 -31.56 7.14
C LEU A 4 -32.58 -30.36 6.92
N LEU A 5 -32.32 -29.60 5.84
CA LEU A 5 -33.24 -29.03 4.81
C LEU A 5 -34.47 -28.17 5.20
N PHE A 6 -34.55 -26.96 4.62
CA PHE A 6 -35.73 -26.46 3.88
C PHE A 6 -35.35 -25.34 2.88
N HIS A 7 -35.59 -25.60 1.60
CA HIS A 7 -36.00 -24.65 0.54
C HIS A 7 -37.42 -25.11 0.13
N PRO A 8 -38.31 -24.37 -0.60
CA PRO A 8 -38.04 -23.44 -1.71
C PRO A 8 -39.04 -22.24 -1.88
N HIS A 9 -38.91 -21.52 -3.01
CA HIS A 9 -39.91 -20.71 -3.77
C HIS A 9 -40.02 -19.17 -3.62
N ALA A 10 -39.72 -18.49 -4.74
CA ALA A 10 -40.27 -17.20 -5.22
C ALA A 10 -41.64 -17.41 -5.90
N PRO A 11 -42.32 -16.43 -6.58
CA PRO A 11 -42.23 -14.96 -6.62
C PRO A 11 -43.62 -14.28 -6.38
N TYR A 12 -43.72 -12.94 -6.38
CA TYR A 12 -45.01 -12.23 -6.45
C TYR A 12 -45.04 -11.16 -7.55
N HIS A 13 -46.16 -11.16 -8.29
CA HIS A 13 -46.48 -10.37 -9.47
C HIS A 13 -47.04 -8.97 -9.16
N ALA A 14 -46.72 -8.06 -10.09
CA ALA A 14 -47.41 -6.88 -10.61
C ALA A 14 -48.87 -6.52 -10.20
N ARG A 15 -49.10 -5.19 -10.16
CA ARG A 15 -50.28 -4.39 -10.61
C ARG A 15 -49.89 -2.92 -10.33
N GLY A 16 -49.93 -1.92 -11.22
CA GLY A 16 -50.59 -1.70 -12.50
C GLY A 16 -51.52 -0.49 -12.35
N THR A 17 -51.15 0.69 -12.88
CA THR A 17 -52.06 1.78 -13.30
C THR A 17 -51.32 2.80 -14.18
N GLU A 18 -51.75 2.94 -15.44
CA GLU A 18 -51.45 4.06 -16.33
C GLU A 18 -52.30 5.31 -15.97
N PRO A 19 -51.88 6.49 -16.44
CA PRO A 19 -52.72 7.18 -17.44
C PRO A 19 -51.94 7.83 -18.60
N SER A 20 -52.60 7.86 -19.75
CA SER A 20 -52.28 8.55 -21.02
C SER A 20 -52.76 10.03 -21.03
N PRO A 21 -52.68 10.82 -22.13
CA PRO A 21 -51.59 11.07 -23.09
C PRO A 21 -51.47 12.57 -23.50
N GLU A 22 -50.29 13.19 -23.47
CA GLU A 22 -49.99 14.35 -24.34
C GLU A 22 -48.53 14.31 -24.81
N HIS A 23 -48.26 13.55 -25.87
CA HIS A 23 -46.99 13.56 -26.57
C HIS A 23 -46.99 14.64 -27.66
N ARG A 24 -46.09 15.61 -27.47
CA ARG A 24 -45.00 15.93 -28.40
C ARG A 24 -45.15 15.31 -29.80
N ARG A 25 -45.35 16.20 -30.78
CA ARG A 25 -45.15 15.94 -32.20
C ARG A 25 -43.66 15.68 -32.48
N ARG A 26 -43.33 14.46 -32.92
CA ARG A 26 -42.81 14.13 -34.27
C ARG A 26 -42.43 12.64 -34.32
N TRP A 27 -43.26 11.89 -35.05
CA TRP A 27 -43.14 10.49 -35.51
C TRP A 27 -42.13 10.36 -36.68
N PRO A 28 -41.87 9.15 -37.28
CA PRO A 28 -42.16 7.74 -36.90
C PRO A 28 -40.88 6.84 -36.90
N GLU A 29 -40.72 5.77 -36.11
CA GLU A 29 -41.34 4.42 -36.11
C GLU A 29 -41.10 3.52 -37.35
N MET A 30 -40.33 2.42 -37.16
CA MET A 30 -40.65 1.01 -37.48
C MET A 30 -39.47 0.12 -37.00
N VAL A 31 -39.57 -0.56 -35.85
CA VAL A 31 -40.07 -1.93 -35.59
C VAL A 31 -39.03 -3.04 -35.88
N ASP A 32 -38.51 -3.56 -34.75
CA ASP A 32 -38.32 -4.98 -34.37
C ASP A 32 -37.57 -5.94 -35.30
N GLN A 33 -36.40 -6.40 -34.83
CA GLN A 33 -36.09 -7.83 -34.69
C GLN A 33 -34.76 -8.02 -33.95
N GLY A 34 -34.82 -8.74 -32.83
CA GLY A 34 -33.65 -9.11 -32.04
C GLY A 34 -32.67 -10.03 -32.79
N LYS A 35 -31.37 -9.75 -32.61
CA LYS A 35 -30.28 -10.71 -32.37
C LYS A 35 -28.97 -9.91 -32.33
N GLY A 36 -28.17 -10.16 -31.30
CA GLY A 36 -26.89 -9.50 -31.09
C GLY A 36 -25.82 -9.91 -32.11
N ALA A 37 -24.70 -9.20 -31.98
CA ALA A 37 -23.40 -9.35 -32.64
C ALA A 37 -23.10 -8.32 -33.75
N CYS A 38 -22.07 -7.53 -33.44
CA CYS A 38 -21.24 -6.71 -34.30
C CYS A 38 -21.03 -7.27 -35.72
N ALA A 39 -21.37 -6.47 -36.73
CA ALA A 39 -20.62 -6.32 -37.96
C ALA A 39 -21.16 -5.11 -38.74
N TRP A 40 -20.27 -4.22 -39.22
CA TRP A 40 -20.05 -3.97 -40.64
C TRP A 40 -19.33 -2.64 -40.86
N SER A 41 -18.14 -2.77 -41.44
CA SER A 41 -17.44 -1.79 -42.25
C SER A 41 -18.15 -1.53 -43.58
N ALA A 42 -17.94 -0.31 -44.10
CA ALA A 42 -17.84 0.09 -45.52
C ALA A 42 -19.10 0.59 -46.27
N ALA A 43 -19.06 1.88 -46.64
CA ALA A 43 -19.17 2.46 -48.00
C ALA A 43 -19.40 3.99 -47.87
N TRP A 44 -18.83 4.97 -48.60
CA TRP A 44 -18.11 5.15 -49.88
C TRP A 44 -17.68 6.68 -49.94
N PRO A 45 -17.15 7.30 -51.02
CA PRO A 45 -15.87 7.13 -51.74
C PRO A 45 -15.07 8.48 -51.93
N GLY A 46 -13.82 8.46 -52.44
CA GLY A 46 -13.30 9.61 -53.24
C GLY A 46 -11.80 9.99 -53.20
N ARG A 47 -11.04 9.45 -54.17
CA ARG A 47 -9.89 10.01 -54.94
C ARG A 47 -8.59 10.50 -54.26
N CYS A 48 -7.52 9.78 -54.61
CA CYS A 48 -6.10 10.15 -54.56
C CYS A 48 -5.72 11.34 -55.47
N ARG A 49 -4.74 12.14 -55.04
CA ARG A 49 -3.63 12.62 -55.89
C ARG A 49 -2.35 12.82 -55.07
N GLU A 50 -1.24 12.48 -55.72
CA GLU A 50 0.13 12.40 -55.25
C GLU A 50 0.78 13.77 -55.11
N HIS A 51 1.52 14.00 -54.01
CA HIS A 51 2.73 14.84 -53.96
C HIS A 51 3.50 14.46 -52.68
N GLY A 52 4.63 13.76 -52.83
CA GLY A 52 5.58 13.53 -51.74
C GLY A 52 6.54 14.73 -51.59
N PRO A 53 7.00 15.07 -50.37
CA PRO A 53 7.97 16.14 -50.21
C PRO A 53 9.41 15.66 -50.42
N PHE A 54 10.14 16.54 -51.09
CA PHE A 54 11.55 16.55 -51.45
C PHE A 54 12.45 16.63 -50.19
N LEU A 55 13.50 15.81 -50.09
CA LEU A 55 14.56 15.92 -49.06
C LEU A 55 15.84 16.52 -49.69
N PRO A 56 16.57 17.42 -49.00
CA PRO A 56 17.90 17.86 -49.43
C PRO A 56 18.97 16.79 -49.09
N PRO A 57 20.07 16.68 -49.87
CA PRO A 57 21.03 15.60 -49.73
C PRO A 57 22.14 15.92 -48.71
N GLY A 58 22.48 14.94 -47.86
CA GLY A 58 23.81 14.81 -47.26
C GLY A 58 23.90 14.76 -45.73
N SER A 59 23.59 13.59 -45.14
CA SER A 59 24.30 13.05 -43.96
C SER A 59 23.81 11.62 -43.70
N GLN A 60 24.72 10.66 -43.84
CA GLN A 60 24.48 9.24 -43.64
C GLN A 60 24.41 8.92 -42.14
N ASP A 61 23.32 8.32 -41.67
CA ASP A 61 23.32 7.39 -40.53
C ASP A 61 21.98 6.61 -40.48
N PRO A 62 21.96 5.27 -40.65
CA PRO A 62 20.73 4.50 -40.74
C PRO A 62 20.44 3.80 -39.41
N ILE A 63 19.59 4.40 -38.56
CA ILE A 63 18.64 3.74 -37.65
C ILE A 63 17.69 4.85 -37.18
N ILE A 64 16.46 4.84 -37.69
CA ILE A 64 15.20 5.38 -37.17
C ILE A 64 14.29 5.60 -38.40
N LEU A 65 13.39 4.65 -38.63
CA LEU A 65 12.07 4.74 -39.30
C LEU A 65 11.74 3.43 -40.05
N ALA A 66 11.15 2.50 -39.30
CA ALA A 66 10.21 1.46 -39.75
C ALA A 66 9.62 0.85 -38.45
N ASP A 67 8.35 0.59 -38.26
CA ASP A 67 7.14 0.86 -39.04
C ASP A 67 5.95 0.74 -38.07
N VAL A 68 4.98 1.64 -38.24
CA VAL A 68 3.65 1.55 -37.64
C VAL A 68 2.79 0.71 -38.59
N CYS A 69 2.13 -0.33 -38.07
CA CYS A 69 1.08 -1.14 -38.71
C CYS A 69 1.45 -2.06 -39.90
N THR A 70 1.51 -3.37 -39.64
CA THR A 70 0.57 -4.39 -40.17
C THR A 70 0.99 -5.79 -39.70
N TRP A 71 0.35 -6.32 -38.64
CA TRP A 71 0.48 -7.73 -38.28
C TRP A 71 -0.50 -8.56 -39.09
N ARG A 72 -0.07 -8.99 -40.28
CA ARG A 72 -0.70 -10.10 -41.02
C ARG A 72 0.28 -11.28 -41.00
N GLU A 73 -0.14 -12.35 -40.33
CA GLU A 73 0.38 -13.73 -40.41
C GLU A 73 1.90 -13.90 -40.22
N VAL A 74 2.33 -14.00 -38.95
CA VAL A 74 3.62 -14.62 -38.61
C VAL A 74 3.35 -16.05 -38.18
N LEU A 75 3.84 -16.99 -38.98
CA LEU A 75 3.80 -18.43 -38.71
C LEU A 75 4.45 -18.76 -37.36
N PRO A 76 3.99 -19.81 -36.65
CA PRO A 76 4.58 -20.21 -35.37
C PRO A 76 6.02 -20.68 -35.59
N MET A 77 7.00 -19.86 -35.22
CA MET A 77 8.38 -20.27 -35.12
C MET A 77 8.56 -21.19 -33.91
N VAL A 78 8.95 -22.44 -34.14
CA VAL A 78 9.34 -23.37 -33.07
C VAL A 78 10.66 -22.86 -32.47
N VAL A 79 10.59 -22.22 -31.30
CA VAL A 79 11.77 -21.75 -30.57
C VAL A 79 12.44 -22.96 -29.91
N THR A 80 13.56 -23.44 -30.46
CA THR A 80 14.37 -24.50 -29.83
C THR A 80 15.26 -23.89 -28.74
N THR A 81 15.00 -24.23 -27.47
CA THR A 81 15.84 -23.83 -26.33
C THR A 81 16.93 -24.86 -26.03
N HIS A 82 18.13 -24.41 -25.65
CA HIS A 82 19.22 -25.28 -25.16
C HIS A 82 19.20 -25.47 -23.64
N ILE A 83 18.15 -25.00 -22.95
CA ILE A 83 18.02 -25.07 -21.48
C ILE A 83 17.26 -26.34 -21.10
N GLU A 84 17.97 -27.30 -20.50
CA GLU A 84 17.38 -28.59 -20.11
C GLU A 84 16.87 -28.60 -18.65
N ARG A 85 17.51 -27.82 -17.77
CA ARG A 85 17.26 -27.87 -16.32
C ARG A 85 17.19 -26.47 -15.71
N ILE A 86 16.50 -26.37 -14.57
CA ILE A 86 16.39 -25.17 -13.75
C ILE A 86 16.63 -25.48 -12.28
N VAL A 87 17.15 -24.49 -11.54
CA VAL A 87 17.33 -24.57 -10.08
C VAL A 87 16.12 -23.97 -9.38
N LYS A 88 15.41 -24.78 -8.59
CA LYS A 88 14.33 -24.31 -7.72
C LYS A 88 14.90 -23.55 -6.50
N ARG A 89 14.04 -22.77 -5.85
CA ARG A 89 14.39 -21.95 -4.67
C ARG A 89 14.93 -22.75 -3.48
N ASN A 90 14.63 -24.05 -3.39
CA ASN A 90 15.15 -24.96 -2.37
C ASN A 90 16.47 -25.65 -2.78
N GLY A 91 17.04 -25.29 -3.93
CA GLY A 91 18.26 -25.89 -4.49
C GLY A 91 18.01 -27.07 -5.42
N ASP A 92 16.78 -27.60 -5.51
CA ASP A 92 16.49 -28.77 -6.33
C ASP A 92 16.63 -28.48 -7.84
N LEU A 93 17.32 -29.36 -8.54
CA LEU A 93 17.38 -29.38 -10.00
C LEU A 93 16.15 -30.08 -10.57
N VAL A 94 15.43 -29.41 -11.47
CA VAL A 94 14.30 -30.01 -12.20
C VAL A 94 14.39 -29.73 -13.70
N SER A 95 13.71 -30.53 -14.52
CA SER A 95 13.62 -30.28 -15.96
C SER A 95 12.93 -28.95 -16.26
N PHE A 96 13.43 -28.26 -17.28
CA PHE A 96 12.80 -27.06 -17.82
C PHE A 96 11.47 -27.43 -18.52
N ASP A 97 10.42 -26.65 -18.25
CA ASP A 97 9.09 -26.87 -18.82
C ASP A 97 8.42 -25.53 -19.13
N GLN A 98 8.45 -25.15 -20.41
CA GLN A 98 7.86 -23.91 -20.92
C GLN A 98 6.35 -23.82 -20.65
N LYS A 99 5.62 -24.95 -20.64
CA LYS A 99 4.16 -24.93 -20.41
C LYS A 99 3.81 -24.35 -19.05
N ARG A 100 4.72 -24.44 -18.07
CA ARG A 100 4.56 -23.80 -16.76
C ARG A 100 4.60 -22.28 -16.83
N ILE A 101 5.42 -21.71 -17.72
CA ILE A 101 5.49 -20.26 -17.96
C ILE A 101 4.18 -19.78 -18.59
N ALA A 102 3.76 -20.40 -19.69
CA ALA A 102 2.51 -20.08 -20.37
C ALA A 102 1.30 -20.20 -19.41
N THR A 103 1.24 -21.27 -18.61
CA THR A 103 0.17 -21.47 -17.62
C THR A 103 0.17 -20.38 -16.54
N ALA A 104 1.34 -19.93 -16.11
CA ALA A 104 1.45 -18.88 -15.09
C ALA A 104 1.02 -17.51 -15.65
N ILE A 105 1.43 -17.17 -16.87
CA ILE A 105 0.98 -15.96 -17.59
C ILE A 105 -0.54 -16.00 -17.80
N TYR A 106 -1.07 -17.13 -18.27
CA TYR A 106 -2.50 -17.30 -18.47
C TYR A 106 -3.30 -17.15 -17.16
N LYS A 107 -2.84 -17.75 -16.07
CA LYS A 107 -3.50 -17.58 -14.75
C LYS A 107 -3.51 -16.13 -14.28
N ALA A 108 -2.42 -15.40 -14.52
CA ALA A 108 -2.35 -13.97 -14.23
C ALA A 108 -3.36 -13.19 -15.08
N ALA A 109 -3.40 -13.44 -16.39
CA ALA A 109 -4.35 -12.81 -17.31
C ALA A 109 -5.82 -13.14 -16.93
N ALA A 110 -6.12 -14.39 -16.61
CA ALA A 110 -7.44 -14.83 -16.19
C ALA A 110 -7.92 -14.14 -14.91
N SER A 111 -7.01 -13.86 -13.98
CA SER A 111 -7.37 -13.17 -12.72
C SER A 111 -7.81 -11.71 -12.91
N ILE A 112 -7.53 -11.12 -14.08
CA ILE A 112 -7.96 -9.77 -14.46
C ILE A 112 -8.98 -9.78 -15.61
N GLY A 113 -9.59 -10.94 -15.90
CA GLY A 113 -10.65 -11.08 -16.92
C GLY A 113 -10.16 -11.46 -18.33
N GLY A 114 -8.87 -11.68 -18.53
CA GLY A 114 -8.31 -12.15 -19.80
C GLY A 114 -8.66 -13.61 -20.08
N LYS A 115 -8.91 -13.96 -21.35
CA LYS A 115 -9.27 -15.34 -21.77
C LYS A 115 -8.38 -15.90 -22.89
N ASP A 116 -7.46 -15.09 -23.41
CA ASP A 116 -6.62 -15.47 -24.54
C ASP A 116 -5.45 -16.33 -24.09
N LYS A 117 -5.60 -17.64 -24.30
CA LYS A 117 -4.57 -18.64 -23.98
C LYS A 117 -3.45 -18.66 -25.01
N GLU A 118 -3.76 -18.38 -26.28
CA GLU A 118 -2.78 -18.37 -27.38
C GLU A 118 -1.79 -17.21 -27.19
N LEU A 119 -2.28 -16.04 -26.75
CA LEU A 119 -1.42 -14.92 -26.39
C LEU A 119 -0.46 -15.27 -25.24
N ALA A 120 -0.92 -16.00 -24.22
CA ALA A 120 -0.06 -16.44 -23.13
C ALA A 120 1.02 -17.45 -23.58
N GLU A 121 0.70 -18.29 -24.56
CA GLU A 121 1.66 -19.20 -25.19
C GLU A 121 2.71 -18.42 -26.00
N ARG A 122 2.30 -17.47 -26.85
CA ARG A 122 3.22 -16.59 -27.60
C ARG A 122 4.14 -15.77 -26.69
N LEU A 123 3.61 -15.20 -25.61
CA LEU A 123 4.41 -14.48 -24.62
C LEU A 123 5.42 -15.41 -23.93
N SER A 124 5.07 -16.68 -23.75
CA SER A 124 6.03 -17.66 -23.22
C SER A 124 7.14 -17.97 -24.21
N ASP A 125 6.86 -18.02 -25.52
CA ASP A 125 7.88 -18.21 -26.56
C ASP A 125 8.91 -17.08 -26.53
N LEU A 126 8.44 -15.83 -26.40
CA LEU A 126 9.31 -14.65 -26.27
C LEU A 126 10.18 -14.71 -25.01
N VAL A 127 9.64 -15.19 -23.88
CA VAL A 127 10.42 -15.39 -22.65
C VAL A 127 11.51 -16.43 -22.88
N VAL A 128 11.18 -17.57 -23.51
CA VAL A 128 12.16 -18.64 -23.78
C VAL A 128 13.25 -18.17 -24.75
N GLU A 129 12.88 -17.41 -25.76
CA GLU A 129 13.82 -16.82 -26.72
C GLU A 129 14.79 -15.87 -26.01
N GLN A 130 14.28 -14.93 -25.21
CA GLN A 130 15.13 -14.02 -24.45
C GLN A 130 16.02 -14.75 -23.44
N LEU A 131 15.50 -15.79 -22.78
CA LEU A 131 16.23 -16.61 -21.81
C LEU A 131 17.38 -17.38 -22.49
N THR A 132 17.12 -17.90 -23.69
CA THR A 132 18.10 -18.65 -24.49
C THR A 132 19.21 -17.72 -25.00
N ARG A 133 18.88 -16.47 -25.34
CA ARG A 133 19.87 -15.46 -25.78
C ARG A 133 20.71 -14.90 -24.63
N SER A 134 20.16 -14.81 -23.43
CA SER A 134 20.85 -14.19 -22.29
C SER A 134 21.82 -15.13 -21.56
N LEU A 135 21.74 -16.45 -21.79
CA LEU A 135 22.50 -17.45 -21.05
C LEU A 135 23.40 -18.32 -21.95
N PRO A 136 24.64 -18.62 -21.52
CA PRO A 136 25.54 -19.50 -22.28
C PRO A 136 25.02 -20.94 -22.35
N ARG A 137 25.50 -21.71 -23.32
CA ARG A 137 25.15 -23.14 -23.47
C ARG A 137 25.59 -23.91 -22.22
N GLY A 138 24.67 -24.68 -21.63
CA GLY A 138 24.89 -25.44 -20.40
C GLY A 138 24.55 -24.68 -19.10
N ALA A 139 24.12 -23.41 -19.18
CA ALA A 139 23.65 -22.68 -18.01
C ALA A 139 22.34 -23.27 -17.44
N THR A 140 22.22 -23.26 -16.11
CA THR A 140 21.03 -23.73 -15.39
C THR A 140 20.39 -22.56 -14.65
N PRO A 141 19.42 -21.84 -15.25
CA PRO A 141 18.81 -20.69 -14.62
C PRO A 141 18.00 -21.07 -13.38
N THR A 142 17.93 -20.15 -12.44
CA THR A 142 17.06 -20.24 -11.28
C THR A 142 15.62 -19.91 -11.65
N VAL A 143 14.68 -20.41 -10.84
CA VAL A 143 13.25 -20.07 -11.00
C VAL A 143 12.99 -18.56 -10.87
N GLU A 144 13.79 -17.83 -10.09
CA GLU A 144 13.62 -16.37 -9.91
C GLU A 144 14.02 -15.61 -11.18
N GLU A 145 15.14 -15.96 -11.80
CA GLU A 145 15.62 -15.33 -13.04
C GLU A 145 14.59 -15.49 -14.18
N ILE A 146 13.97 -16.66 -14.28
CA ILE A 146 12.88 -16.90 -15.25
C ILE A 146 11.68 -16.01 -14.93
N GLN A 147 11.31 -15.88 -13.64
CA GLN A 147 10.16 -15.07 -13.23
C GLN A 147 10.38 -13.57 -13.49
N ASP A 148 11.58 -13.07 -13.21
CA ASP A 148 11.93 -11.66 -13.47
C ASP A 148 11.95 -11.36 -14.98
N LEU A 149 12.36 -12.34 -15.79
CA LEU A 149 12.29 -12.22 -17.25
C LEU A 149 10.84 -12.20 -17.76
N VAL A 150 9.96 -13.04 -17.22
CA VAL A 150 8.52 -13.01 -17.56
C VAL A 150 7.92 -11.64 -17.32
N GLU A 151 8.24 -11.01 -16.19
CA GLU A 151 7.74 -9.67 -15.85
C GLU A 151 8.21 -8.63 -16.84
N ARG A 152 9.50 -8.65 -17.17
CA ARG A 152 10.09 -7.73 -18.15
C ARG A 152 9.43 -7.89 -19.52
N VAL A 153 9.24 -9.12 -20.01
CA VAL A 153 8.57 -9.37 -21.30
C VAL A 153 7.13 -8.88 -21.29
N LEU A 154 6.37 -9.16 -20.22
CA LEU A 154 4.99 -8.69 -20.13
C LEU A 154 4.88 -7.16 -20.14
N ILE A 155 5.81 -6.45 -19.50
CA ILE A 155 5.85 -4.98 -19.52
C ILE A 155 6.25 -4.47 -20.91
N GLN A 156 7.32 -5.01 -21.50
CA GLN A 156 7.83 -4.59 -22.82
C GLN A 156 6.81 -4.80 -23.94
N GLN A 157 5.99 -5.85 -23.85
CA GLN A 157 4.92 -6.16 -24.81
C GLN A 157 3.60 -5.41 -24.52
N GLY A 158 3.60 -4.45 -23.60
CA GLY A 158 2.42 -3.62 -23.30
C GLY A 158 1.35 -4.30 -22.43
N HIS A 159 1.63 -5.49 -21.88
CA HIS A 159 0.73 -6.23 -21.00
C HIS A 159 0.94 -5.88 -19.51
N ALA A 160 1.05 -4.59 -19.19
CA ALA A 160 1.36 -4.11 -17.84
C ALA A 160 0.37 -4.60 -16.76
N GLN A 161 -0.94 -4.69 -17.09
CA GLN A 161 -1.95 -5.21 -16.17
C GLN A 161 -1.75 -6.71 -15.86
N THR A 162 -1.41 -7.50 -16.88
CA THR A 162 -1.10 -8.93 -16.72
C THR A 162 0.21 -9.14 -15.96
N ALA A 163 1.23 -8.31 -16.23
CA ALA A 163 2.49 -8.30 -15.47
C ALA A 163 2.24 -8.05 -13.98
N LYS A 164 1.41 -7.05 -13.66
CA LYS A 164 0.98 -6.76 -12.29
C LYS A 164 0.27 -7.95 -11.64
N ALA A 165 -0.69 -8.57 -12.33
CA ALA A 165 -1.39 -9.75 -11.82
C ALA A 165 -0.43 -10.94 -11.58
N TYR A 166 0.56 -11.11 -12.46
CA TYR A 166 1.59 -12.14 -12.38
C TYR A 166 2.50 -11.95 -11.15
N ILE A 167 2.99 -10.71 -10.93
CA ILE A 167 3.79 -10.30 -9.77
C ILE A 167 3.07 -10.63 -8.47
N VAL A 168 1.79 -10.23 -8.36
CA VAL A 168 0.96 -10.47 -7.18
C VAL A 168 0.77 -11.97 -6.93
N TYR A 169 0.49 -12.73 -7.99
CA TYR A 169 0.32 -14.19 -7.90
C TYR A 169 1.59 -14.91 -7.45
N ARG A 170 2.78 -14.53 -7.96
CA ARG A 170 4.05 -15.15 -7.53
C ARG A 170 4.41 -14.80 -6.09
N HIS A 171 4.18 -13.56 -5.66
CA HIS A 171 4.42 -13.13 -4.29
C HIS A 171 3.55 -13.92 -3.30
N ARG A 172 2.24 -14.07 -3.60
CA ARG A 172 1.31 -14.90 -2.82
C ARG A 172 1.79 -16.35 -2.66
N ARG A 173 2.26 -16.98 -3.75
CA ARG A 173 2.82 -18.34 -3.72
C ARG A 173 4.12 -18.43 -2.91
N GLY A 174 4.92 -17.37 -2.88
CA GLY A 174 6.11 -17.26 -2.05
C GLY A 174 5.77 -17.27 -0.56
N LEU A 175 4.83 -16.44 -0.13
CA LEU A 175 4.40 -16.32 1.27
C LEU A 175 3.75 -17.61 1.79
N VAL A 176 2.86 -18.24 1.01
CA VAL A 176 2.22 -19.52 1.38
C VAL A 176 3.23 -20.64 1.58
N ARG A 177 4.31 -20.68 0.79
CA ARG A 177 5.35 -21.72 0.90
C ARG A 177 6.31 -21.51 2.07
N LYS A 178 6.49 -20.27 2.52
CA LYS A 178 7.30 -19.94 3.70
C LYS A 178 6.57 -20.17 5.03
N GLY A 179 5.30 -20.58 4.99
CA GLY A 179 4.47 -20.72 6.18
C GLY A 179 4.06 -19.39 6.81
N GLU A 180 4.34 -18.25 6.15
CA GLU A 180 4.04 -16.91 6.64
C GLU A 180 2.54 -16.57 6.52
N ILE A 181 1.78 -17.36 5.75
CA ILE A 181 0.32 -17.27 5.62
C ILE A 181 -0.26 -18.68 5.74
N GLY A 182 -1.16 -18.89 6.70
CA GLY A 182 -1.94 -20.12 6.82
C GLY A 182 -2.91 -20.30 5.63
N LEU A 183 -3.08 -21.54 5.18
CA LEU A 183 -4.11 -21.95 4.20
C LEU A 183 -5.51 -21.83 4.84
N GLN A 184 -5.97 -20.61 5.11
CA GLN A 184 -7.39 -20.35 5.30
C GLN A 184 -8.02 -20.00 3.96
N LYS A 185 -8.96 -20.86 3.53
CA LYS A 185 -9.98 -20.49 2.55
C LYS A 185 -10.86 -19.41 3.19
N GLY A 186 -10.51 -18.13 3.01
CA GLY A 186 -11.32 -17.02 3.52
C GLY A 186 -10.56 -15.73 3.82
N GLY A 187 -9.24 -15.77 4.06
CA GLY A 187 -8.44 -14.55 4.19
C GLY A 187 -8.16 -13.95 2.82
N SER A 188 -8.96 -12.97 2.39
CA SER A 188 -8.77 -12.34 1.08
C SER A 188 -7.42 -11.61 1.03
N VAL A 189 -6.79 -11.68 -0.14
CA VAL A 189 -5.55 -10.98 -0.54
C VAL A 189 -5.81 -9.48 -0.76
N GLU A 190 -6.92 -8.96 -0.24
CA GLU A 190 -7.34 -7.56 -0.38
C GLU A 190 -6.62 -6.62 0.59
N THR A 191 -5.83 -7.14 1.54
CA THR A 191 -5.19 -6.34 2.59
C THR A 191 -3.96 -5.54 2.14
N VAL A 192 -3.32 -5.88 1.02
CA VAL A 192 -2.19 -5.12 0.49
C VAL A 192 -2.70 -4.16 -0.59
N PRO A 193 -2.56 -2.83 -0.43
CA PRO A 193 -3.13 -1.85 -1.35
C PRO A 193 -2.29 -1.74 -2.63
N TRP A 194 -2.33 -2.76 -3.49
CA TRP A 194 -1.50 -2.84 -4.69
C TRP A 194 -1.67 -1.62 -5.60
N LYS A 195 -2.88 -1.09 -5.75
CA LYS A 195 -3.13 0.12 -6.54
C LYS A 195 -2.32 1.31 -6.03
N LEU A 196 -2.23 1.48 -4.71
CA LEU A 196 -1.43 2.52 -4.07
C LEU A 196 0.07 2.27 -4.27
N LEU A 197 0.54 1.04 -4.02
CA LEU A 197 1.94 0.66 -4.21
C LEU A 197 2.44 0.93 -5.63
N TRP A 198 1.67 0.51 -6.63
CA TRP A 198 2.02 0.75 -8.03
C TRP A 198 2.03 2.24 -8.38
N ARG A 199 1.10 3.03 -7.84
CA ARG A 199 1.09 4.49 -8.04
C ARG A 199 2.29 5.15 -7.40
N THR A 200 2.66 4.75 -6.17
CA THR A 200 3.87 5.25 -5.50
C THR A 200 5.12 4.85 -6.26
N LEU A 201 5.24 3.60 -6.71
CA LEU A 201 6.40 3.17 -7.48
C LEU A 201 6.51 3.89 -8.84
N ALA A 202 5.40 4.04 -9.55
CA ALA A 202 5.37 4.76 -10.82
C ALA A 202 5.78 6.23 -10.63
N TRP A 203 5.19 6.90 -9.64
CA TRP A 203 5.57 8.27 -9.28
C TRP A 203 7.06 8.34 -8.92
N ASN A 204 7.57 7.44 -8.09
CA ASN A 204 8.99 7.41 -7.73
C ASN A 204 9.89 7.23 -8.97
N ALA A 205 9.51 6.37 -9.92
CA ALA A 205 10.27 6.13 -11.14
C ALA A 205 10.27 7.35 -12.06
N ASP A 206 9.13 8.03 -12.21
CA ASP A 206 9.01 9.26 -13.01
C ASP A 206 9.91 10.39 -12.47
N HIS A 207 10.19 10.39 -11.16
CA HIS A 207 11.07 11.36 -10.49
C HIS A 207 12.48 10.81 -10.23
N ASN A 208 12.83 9.64 -10.78
CA ASN A 208 14.12 8.98 -10.57
C ASN A 208 14.50 8.82 -9.08
N CYS A 209 13.52 8.53 -8.22
CA CYS A 209 13.70 8.31 -6.78
C CYS A 209 13.16 6.94 -6.32
N ASP A 210 12.93 5.99 -7.24
CA ASP A 210 12.60 4.59 -6.93
C ASP A 210 13.83 3.77 -6.52
N SER A 211 15.03 4.33 -6.69
CA SER A 211 16.29 3.72 -6.29
C SER A 211 17.09 4.57 -5.29
N ILE A 212 17.90 3.90 -4.47
CA ILE A 212 18.82 4.58 -3.54
C ILE A 212 19.82 5.44 -4.33
N GLU A 213 20.31 4.93 -5.46
CA GLU A 213 21.23 5.65 -6.34
C GLU A 213 20.58 6.92 -6.91
N GLY A 214 19.33 6.83 -7.38
CA GLY A 214 18.59 8.00 -7.85
C GLY A 214 18.32 9.01 -6.74
N LEU A 215 17.95 8.55 -5.54
CA LEU A 215 17.77 9.42 -4.38
C LEU A 215 19.07 10.12 -3.96
N ASN A 216 20.21 9.42 -4.02
CA ASN A 216 21.52 10.02 -3.75
C ASN A 216 21.88 11.09 -4.80
N GLU A 217 21.46 10.93 -6.05
CA GLU A 217 21.67 11.93 -7.09
C GLU A 217 20.87 13.22 -6.81
N TRP A 218 19.66 13.11 -6.27
CA TRP A 218 18.91 14.28 -5.79
C TRP A 218 19.66 15.06 -4.70
N VAL A 219 20.31 14.35 -3.78
CA VAL A 219 21.16 14.98 -2.74
C VAL A 219 22.38 15.64 -3.37
N ARG A 220 23.16 14.92 -4.18
CA ARG A 220 24.42 15.41 -4.76
C ARG A 220 24.24 16.58 -5.71
N SER A 221 23.14 16.60 -6.45
CA SER A 221 22.81 17.70 -7.36
C SER A 221 22.24 18.94 -6.64
N GLY A 222 22.03 18.89 -5.32
CA GLY A 222 21.46 20.00 -4.54
C GLY A 222 19.98 20.28 -4.85
N ARG A 223 19.29 19.33 -5.50
CA ARG A 223 17.89 19.47 -5.94
C ARG A 223 16.90 18.76 -5.02
N LEU A 224 17.38 18.12 -3.94
CA LEU A 224 16.52 17.46 -2.96
C LEU A 224 15.32 18.31 -2.48
N PRO A 225 15.44 19.65 -2.30
CA PRO A 225 14.29 20.49 -1.92
C PRO A 225 13.14 20.47 -2.93
N GLU A 226 13.40 20.30 -4.22
CA GLU A 226 12.35 20.16 -5.25
C GLU A 226 11.55 18.87 -5.01
N LEU A 227 12.26 17.75 -4.80
CA LEU A 227 11.64 16.47 -4.47
C LEU A 227 10.85 16.53 -3.15
N MET A 228 11.32 17.30 -2.15
CA MET A 228 10.60 17.49 -0.89
C MET A 228 9.23 18.12 -1.10
N VAL A 229 9.19 19.24 -1.84
CA VAL A 229 7.95 19.96 -2.13
C VAL A 229 6.96 19.07 -2.87
N GLU A 230 7.43 18.34 -3.88
CA GLU A 230 6.55 17.46 -4.67
C GLU A 230 6.06 16.24 -3.88
N ALA A 231 6.92 15.63 -3.06
CA ALA A 231 6.55 14.51 -2.20
C ALA A 231 5.53 14.92 -1.12
N ASP A 232 5.73 16.07 -0.48
CA ASP A 232 4.78 16.62 0.49
C ASP A 232 3.44 16.95 -0.20
N ALA A 233 3.45 17.56 -1.39
CA ALA A 233 2.25 17.84 -2.16
C ALA A 233 1.48 16.55 -2.55
N GLN A 234 2.20 15.49 -2.92
CA GLN A 234 1.60 14.19 -3.22
C GLN A 234 0.98 13.53 -1.99
N TYR A 235 1.58 13.71 -0.81
CA TYR A 235 0.98 13.30 0.46
C TYR A 235 -0.29 14.11 0.77
N GLU A 236 -0.25 15.44 0.66
CA GLU A 236 -1.44 16.31 0.88
C GLU A 236 -2.61 15.94 -0.03
N LYS A 237 -2.33 15.64 -1.30
CA LYS A 237 -3.34 15.22 -2.27
C LYS A 237 -4.10 13.97 -1.83
N GLN A 238 -3.44 13.02 -1.17
CA GLN A 238 -4.10 11.83 -0.62
C GLN A 238 -5.08 12.20 0.50
N LEU A 239 -4.75 13.21 1.32
CA LEU A 239 -5.62 13.66 2.41
C LEU A 239 -6.83 14.45 1.91
N VAL A 240 -6.68 15.19 0.82
CA VAL A 240 -7.82 15.84 0.15
C VAL A 240 -8.80 14.78 -0.36
N VAL A 241 -8.30 13.76 -1.06
CA VAL A 241 -9.13 12.63 -1.53
C VAL A 241 -9.80 11.91 -0.35
N ALA A 242 -9.07 11.66 0.75
CA ALA A 242 -9.64 11.05 1.94
C ALA A 242 -10.78 11.89 2.55
N ALA A 243 -10.64 13.21 2.59
CA ALA A 243 -11.69 14.11 3.05
C ALA A 243 -12.91 14.08 2.12
N GLU A 244 -12.69 14.12 0.80
CA GLU A 244 -13.76 14.05 -0.20
C GLU A 244 -14.55 12.73 -0.11
N GLU A 245 -13.87 11.59 0.02
CA GLU A 245 -14.52 10.29 0.17
C GLU A 245 -15.32 10.19 1.49
N ALA A 246 -14.78 10.73 2.59
CA ALA A 246 -15.50 10.81 3.86
C ALA A 246 -16.80 11.63 3.73
N LEU A 247 -16.75 12.76 3.00
CA LEU A 247 -17.90 13.62 2.76
C LEU A 247 -18.93 12.96 1.83
N GLN A 248 -18.48 12.24 0.81
CA GLN A 248 -19.33 11.51 -0.13
C GLN A 248 -20.08 10.34 0.53
N LYS A 249 -19.48 9.72 1.56
CA LYS A 249 -20.12 8.64 2.34
C LYS A 249 -21.37 9.12 3.09
N GLY A 250 -21.50 10.42 3.37
CA GLY A 250 -22.73 11.02 3.89
C GLY A 250 -22.81 11.01 5.41
N ASP A 251 -23.58 10.08 6.00
CA ASP A 251 -23.96 10.01 7.42
C ASP A 251 -22.80 9.63 8.38
N VAL A 252 -21.57 10.06 8.07
CA VAL A 252 -20.38 9.77 8.88
C VAL A 252 -20.46 10.54 10.20
N ARG A 253 -20.55 9.80 11.30
CA ARG A 253 -20.48 10.30 12.69
C ARG A 253 -19.11 10.13 13.31
N VAL A 254 -18.33 9.15 12.84
CA VAL A 254 -17.00 8.82 13.38
C VAL A 254 -16.00 8.64 12.26
N ILE A 255 -14.90 9.40 12.30
CA ILE A 255 -13.74 9.24 11.43
C ILE A 255 -12.60 8.64 12.25
N ILE A 256 -11.99 7.59 11.74
CA ILE A 256 -11.00 6.79 12.44
C ILE A 256 -9.72 6.76 11.61
N ILE A 257 -8.62 7.23 12.18
CA ILE A 257 -7.28 7.14 11.63
C ILE A 257 -6.55 6.03 12.37
N ALA A 258 -6.28 4.95 11.63
CA ALA A 258 -5.63 3.76 12.12
C ALA A 258 -4.30 3.53 11.41
N GLY A 259 -3.34 2.96 12.12
CA GLY A 259 -2.01 2.77 11.57
C GLY A 259 -1.02 2.33 12.64
N PRO A 260 0.00 1.54 12.26
CA PRO A 260 0.98 1.04 13.22
C PRO A 260 1.84 2.18 13.81
N SER A 261 2.66 1.85 14.79
CA SER A 261 3.57 2.82 15.41
C SER A 261 4.52 3.46 14.37
N SER A 262 4.68 4.78 14.45
CA SER A 262 5.52 5.59 13.55
C SER A 262 5.10 5.62 12.07
N SER A 263 3.81 5.43 11.79
CA SER A 263 3.23 5.59 10.44
C SER A 263 2.91 7.05 10.06
N GLY A 264 2.81 7.97 11.03
CA GLY A 264 2.44 9.38 10.80
C GLY A 264 0.96 9.70 11.05
N LYS A 265 0.29 8.90 11.90
CA LYS A 265 -1.14 9.05 12.22
C LYS A 265 -1.47 10.45 12.74
N THR A 266 -0.71 10.96 13.70
CA THR A 266 -1.04 12.22 14.38
C THR A 266 -1.05 13.40 13.41
N THR A 267 -0.04 13.49 12.54
CA THR A 267 -0.02 14.48 11.46
C THR A 267 -1.15 14.29 10.45
N THR A 268 -1.45 13.03 10.11
CA THR A 268 -2.55 12.67 9.20
C THR A 268 -3.91 13.08 9.76
N THR A 269 -4.17 12.76 11.03
CA THR A 269 -5.37 13.13 11.79
C THR A 269 -5.57 14.64 11.76
N TYR A 270 -4.52 15.40 12.07
CA TYR A 270 -4.57 16.86 12.08
C TYR A 270 -4.90 17.44 10.70
N LYS A 271 -4.18 17.02 9.64
CA LYS A 271 -4.36 17.56 8.28
C LYS A 271 -5.67 17.13 7.65
N LEU A 272 -6.11 15.89 7.88
CA LEU A 272 -7.43 15.43 7.46
C LEU A 272 -8.53 16.27 8.14
N ALA A 273 -8.38 16.53 9.44
CA ALA A 273 -9.30 17.41 10.17
C ALA A 273 -9.33 18.83 9.59
N GLN A 274 -8.17 19.40 9.20
CA GLN A 274 -8.13 20.69 8.51
C GLN A 274 -8.90 20.68 7.19
N ASN A 275 -8.73 19.65 6.36
CA ASN A 275 -9.46 19.55 5.08
C ASN A 275 -10.98 19.43 5.28
N LEU A 276 -11.41 18.65 6.28
CA LEU A 276 -12.82 18.53 6.65
C LEU A 276 -13.39 19.85 7.19
N ARG A 277 -12.62 20.59 8.01
CA ARG A 277 -13.01 21.93 8.48
C ARG A 277 -13.14 22.95 7.35
N LYS A 278 -12.24 22.91 6.35
CA LYS A 278 -12.37 23.73 5.12
C LYS A 278 -13.66 23.41 4.35
N ALA A 279 -14.16 22.18 4.45
CA ALA A 279 -15.44 21.76 3.91
C ALA A 279 -16.64 22.02 4.85
N GLY A 280 -16.45 22.81 5.91
CA GLY A 280 -17.52 23.21 6.83
C GLY A 280 -17.92 22.14 7.87
N LYS A 281 -17.10 21.12 8.09
CA LYS A 281 -17.33 20.13 9.15
C LYS A 281 -16.68 20.56 10.47
N GLU A 282 -17.41 20.37 11.55
CA GLU A 282 -16.89 20.48 12.91
C GLU A 282 -16.49 19.10 13.43
N LEU A 283 -15.36 19.04 14.15
CA LEU A 283 -14.75 17.79 14.59
C LEU A 283 -14.43 17.86 16.08
N VAL A 284 -14.71 16.77 16.79
CA VAL A 284 -14.36 16.58 18.20
C VAL A 284 -13.44 15.37 18.31
N ALA A 285 -12.19 15.61 18.73
CA ALA A 285 -11.23 14.54 18.93
C ALA A 285 -11.50 13.81 20.25
N VAL A 286 -11.50 12.48 20.21
CA VAL A 286 -11.59 11.63 21.41
C VAL A 286 -10.27 10.89 21.56
N ASN A 287 -9.58 11.15 22.67
CA ASN A 287 -8.34 10.46 22.97
C ASN A 287 -8.64 9.05 23.53
N VAL A 288 -8.42 8.03 22.70
CA VAL A 288 -8.69 6.62 23.03
C VAL A 288 -7.75 6.12 24.14
N ASP A 289 -6.54 6.68 24.26
CA ASP A 289 -5.54 6.24 25.25
C ASP A 289 -6.00 6.51 26.69
N ASN A 290 -6.94 7.44 26.90
CA ASN A 290 -7.56 7.65 28.22
C ASN A 290 -8.33 6.42 28.73
N TYR A 291 -8.67 5.49 27.85
CA TYR A 291 -9.39 4.26 28.17
C TYR A 291 -8.46 3.07 28.39
N PHE A 292 -7.14 3.25 28.52
CA PHE A 292 -6.28 2.16 29.02
C PHE A 292 -6.76 1.71 30.41
N ARG A 293 -6.71 0.40 30.64
CA ARG A 293 -6.94 -0.20 31.96
C ARG A 293 -5.76 0.14 32.87
N ASP A 294 -5.94 -0.07 34.17
CA ASP A 294 -4.81 -0.10 35.10
C ASP A 294 -3.71 -1.04 34.59
N LEU A 295 -2.45 -0.60 34.68
CA LEU A 295 -1.30 -1.30 34.14
C LEU A 295 -1.20 -2.73 34.67
N GLU A 296 -1.57 -2.97 35.93
CA GLU A 296 -1.62 -4.30 36.56
C GLU A 296 -2.57 -5.28 35.85
N LEU A 297 -3.59 -4.76 35.18
CA LEU A 297 -4.58 -5.51 34.42
C LEU A 297 -4.21 -5.66 32.95
N HIS A 298 -3.14 -5.00 32.49
CA HIS A 298 -2.69 -5.14 31.12
C HIS A 298 -2.25 -6.58 30.85
N PRO A 299 -2.57 -7.12 29.67
CA PRO A 299 -1.99 -8.38 29.24
C PRO A 299 -0.47 -8.24 29.19
N LYS A 300 0.20 -9.29 29.64
CA LYS A 300 1.65 -9.40 29.54
C LYS A 300 2.01 -10.24 28.32
N ASP A 301 3.13 -9.91 27.69
CA ASP A 301 3.66 -10.70 26.61
C ASP A 301 4.34 -11.99 27.11
N CYS A 302 4.91 -12.77 26.20
CA CYS A 302 5.54 -14.05 26.52
C CYS A 302 6.84 -13.94 27.34
N TYR A 303 7.31 -12.74 27.66
CA TYR A 303 8.46 -12.46 28.50
C TYR A 303 8.08 -11.75 29.82
N GLY A 304 6.80 -11.40 29.99
CA GLY A 304 6.26 -10.81 31.21
C GLY A 304 6.17 -9.28 31.21
N ASP A 305 6.48 -8.63 30.08
CA ASP A 305 6.35 -7.18 29.91
C ASP A 305 4.91 -6.80 29.55
N TYR A 306 4.45 -5.61 29.98
CA TYR A 306 3.09 -5.12 29.69
C TYR A 306 2.93 -4.74 28.21
N ASP A 307 1.89 -5.28 27.57
CA ASP A 307 1.61 -5.05 26.15
C ASP A 307 0.58 -3.93 25.97
N TYR A 308 1.05 -2.72 25.67
CA TYR A 308 0.20 -1.57 25.31
C TYR A 308 -0.34 -1.63 23.89
N GLU A 309 0.20 -2.51 23.05
CA GLU A 309 -0.09 -2.56 21.62
C GLU A 309 -1.25 -3.52 21.34
N THR A 310 -2.00 -4.00 22.34
CA THR A 310 -3.11 -4.94 22.15
C THR A 310 -4.44 -4.30 22.54
N PRO A 311 -5.55 -4.54 21.79
CA PRO A 311 -6.85 -3.96 22.10
C PRO A 311 -7.36 -4.25 23.51
N GLU A 312 -6.96 -5.37 24.10
CA GLU A 312 -7.35 -5.81 25.45
C GLU A 312 -6.74 -4.94 26.56
N ALA A 313 -5.70 -4.16 26.27
CA ALA A 313 -5.18 -3.14 27.19
C ALA A 313 -6.21 -2.01 27.42
N LEU A 314 -7.16 -1.82 26.51
CA LEU A 314 -8.22 -0.82 26.63
C LEU A 314 -9.45 -1.38 27.36
N ASP A 315 -10.15 -0.51 28.09
CA ASP A 315 -11.48 -0.76 28.60
C ASP A 315 -12.53 -0.59 27.49
N LEU A 316 -12.53 -1.53 26.54
CA LEU A 316 -13.43 -1.52 25.39
C LEU A 316 -14.92 -1.42 25.77
N PRO A 317 -15.43 -2.11 26.82
CA PRO A 317 -16.80 -1.90 27.30
C PRO A 317 -17.10 -0.44 27.63
N LEU A 318 -16.28 0.21 28.46
CA LEU A 318 -16.46 1.62 28.84
C LEU A 318 -16.34 2.55 27.62
N PHE A 319 -15.35 2.32 26.77
CA PHE A 319 -15.18 3.12 25.56
C PHE A 319 -16.38 3.01 24.61
N ASN A 320 -16.93 1.81 24.41
CA ASN A 320 -18.08 1.64 23.53
C ASN A 320 -19.36 2.26 24.11
N ASP A 321 -19.58 2.21 25.44
CA ASP A 321 -20.69 2.92 26.10
C ASP A 321 -20.56 4.43 25.87
N HIS A 322 -19.39 5.00 26.16
CA HIS A 322 -19.15 6.42 25.96
C HIS A 322 -19.29 6.83 24.49
N LEU A 323 -18.73 6.04 23.56
CA LEU A 323 -18.84 6.32 22.13
C LEU A 323 -20.29 6.30 21.65
N GLU A 324 -21.12 5.37 22.12
CA GLU A 324 -22.55 5.30 21.79
C GLU A 324 -23.30 6.55 22.26
N ARG A 325 -23.07 6.94 23.52
CA ARG A 325 -23.66 8.13 24.15
C ARG A 325 -23.24 9.41 23.43
N LEU A 326 -21.95 9.54 23.09
CA LEU A 326 -21.42 10.66 22.32
C LEU A 326 -22.07 10.75 20.92
N VAL A 327 -22.24 9.62 20.22
CA VAL A 327 -22.92 9.61 18.91
C VAL A 327 -24.38 10.06 19.01
N ARG A 328 -25.06 9.74 20.13
CA ARG A 328 -26.43 10.21 20.44
C ARG A 328 -26.51 11.67 20.88
N GLY A 329 -25.37 12.31 21.18
CA GLY A 329 -25.26 13.69 21.63
C GLY A 329 -25.40 13.87 23.15
N GLU A 330 -25.24 12.79 23.91
CA GLU A 330 -25.21 12.80 25.36
C GLU A 330 -23.82 13.21 25.88
N GLU A 331 -23.79 13.84 27.05
CA GLU A 331 -22.53 14.14 27.75
C GLU A 331 -22.00 12.88 28.46
N VAL A 332 -20.69 12.70 28.41
CA VAL A 332 -19.96 11.65 29.12
C VAL A 332 -18.83 12.26 29.94
N LEU A 333 -18.45 11.61 31.03
CA LEU A 333 -17.25 11.96 31.77
C LEU A 333 -16.17 10.94 31.40
N MET A 334 -15.28 11.30 30.46
CA MET A 334 -14.23 10.39 30.04
C MET A 334 -13.22 10.16 31.19
N PRO A 335 -12.64 8.96 31.27
CA PRO A 335 -11.50 8.72 32.14
C PRO A 335 -10.29 9.56 31.74
N ARG A 336 -9.33 9.66 32.64
CA ARG A 336 -7.96 10.13 32.37
C ARG A 336 -7.00 9.00 32.69
N TYR A 337 -6.14 8.63 31.75
CA TYR A 337 -5.07 7.68 32.00
C TYR A 337 -3.78 8.43 32.35
N ASP A 338 -3.16 8.08 33.47
CA ASP A 338 -1.88 8.64 33.88
C ASP A 338 -0.74 7.66 33.58
N PHE A 339 0.04 7.95 32.54
CA PHE A 339 1.15 7.11 32.12
C PHE A 339 2.30 7.00 33.14
N HIS A 340 2.41 7.91 34.11
CA HIS A 340 3.45 7.83 35.15
C HIS A 340 3.05 6.83 36.24
N THR A 341 1.78 6.81 36.62
CA THR A 341 1.26 5.89 37.64
C THR A 341 0.73 4.59 37.05
N GLY A 342 0.44 4.57 35.76
CA GLY A 342 -0.18 3.44 35.07
C GLY A 342 -1.63 3.21 35.51
N LYS A 343 -2.33 4.26 35.97
CA LYS A 343 -3.67 4.15 36.57
C LYS A 343 -4.71 4.90 35.76
N GLN A 344 -5.89 4.29 35.65
CA GLN A 344 -7.08 4.90 35.07
C GLN A 344 -7.87 5.62 36.17
N ILE A 345 -8.12 6.91 35.97
CA ILE A 345 -8.95 7.71 36.86
C ILE A 345 -10.27 7.99 36.13
N LEU A 346 -11.37 7.45 36.65
CA LEU A 346 -12.70 7.57 36.03
C LEU A 346 -13.29 8.97 36.20
N ASP A 347 -14.23 9.30 35.32
CA ASP A 347 -15.12 10.47 35.41
C ASP A 347 -14.41 11.84 35.53
N GLN A 348 -13.35 12.06 34.75
CA GLN A 348 -12.50 13.26 34.89
C GLN A 348 -12.77 14.34 33.83
N LEU A 349 -13.04 13.94 32.60
CA LEU A 349 -13.03 14.85 31.45
C LEU A 349 -14.42 14.92 30.81
N PRO A 350 -15.23 15.95 31.11
CA PRO A 350 -16.53 16.10 30.46
C PRO A 350 -16.37 16.29 28.96
N LEU A 351 -17.14 15.53 28.19
CA LEU A 351 -17.17 15.63 26.74
C LEU A 351 -18.60 15.44 26.24
N LYS A 352 -19.01 16.30 25.30
CA LYS A 352 -20.25 16.20 24.57
C LYS A 352 -19.99 16.47 23.10
N VAL A 353 -20.66 15.73 22.23
CA VAL A 353 -20.54 15.88 20.77
C VAL A 353 -21.90 16.27 20.22
N GLU A 354 -21.99 17.42 19.56
CA GLU A 354 -23.25 17.87 18.97
C GLU A 354 -23.61 17.07 17.70
N LYS A 355 -24.89 17.05 17.33
CA LYS A 355 -25.38 16.25 16.18
C LYS A 355 -24.76 16.64 14.84
N HIS A 356 -24.27 17.86 14.68
CA HIS A 356 -23.58 18.33 13.47
C HIS A 356 -22.07 18.06 13.49
N GLN A 357 -21.51 17.69 14.64
CA GLN A 357 -20.07 17.47 14.84
C GLN A 357 -19.70 16.02 14.60
N ILE A 358 -18.52 15.76 14.06
CA ILE A 358 -18.00 14.42 13.75
C ILE A 358 -16.94 14.05 14.80
N ILE A 359 -16.99 12.82 15.31
CA ILE A 359 -15.99 12.29 16.24
C ILE A 359 -14.75 11.89 15.46
N LEU A 360 -13.57 12.30 15.93
CA LEU A 360 -12.28 11.97 15.33
C LEU A 360 -11.47 11.08 16.29
N LEU A 361 -11.08 9.89 15.82
CA LEU A 361 -10.26 8.93 16.57
C LEU A 361 -8.90 8.76 15.90
N ASP A 362 -7.82 8.95 16.65
CA ASP A 362 -6.47 8.52 16.28
C ASP A 362 -6.09 7.35 17.19
N THR A 363 -5.91 6.15 16.63
CA THR A 363 -5.65 4.95 17.43
C THR A 363 -4.96 3.84 16.65
N LEU A 364 -4.14 3.03 17.33
CA LEU A 364 -3.49 1.85 16.74
C LEU A 364 -4.51 0.83 16.22
N HIS A 365 -5.62 0.65 16.94
CA HIS A 365 -6.58 -0.43 16.73
C HIS A 365 -7.87 0.01 16.04
N GLY A 366 -7.85 1.13 15.32
CA GLY A 366 -9.06 1.72 14.73
C GLY A 366 -9.81 0.81 13.75
N LEU A 367 -9.12 -0.18 13.18
CA LEU A 367 -9.71 -1.16 12.27
C LEU A 367 -10.29 -2.40 12.96
N PHE A 368 -9.97 -2.61 14.25
CA PHE A 368 -10.52 -3.69 15.02
C PHE A 368 -11.99 -3.40 15.37
N ASP A 369 -12.91 -4.24 14.90
CA ASP A 369 -14.35 -3.98 15.03
C ASP A 369 -14.80 -3.85 16.48
N GLY A 370 -14.15 -4.57 17.41
CA GLY A 370 -14.45 -4.48 18.84
C GLY A 370 -14.22 -3.09 19.45
N LEU A 371 -13.35 -2.26 18.85
CA LEU A 371 -13.08 -0.91 19.34
C LEU A 371 -14.28 0.02 19.15
N THR A 372 -14.99 -0.10 18.03
CA THR A 372 -16.08 0.83 17.67
C THR A 372 -17.40 0.12 17.39
N ARG A 373 -17.61 -1.07 17.97
CA ARG A 373 -18.78 -1.92 17.73
C ARG A 373 -20.12 -1.26 18.06
N SER A 374 -20.13 -0.27 18.95
CA SER A 374 -21.35 0.47 19.31
C SER A 374 -21.86 1.42 18.23
N VAL A 375 -21.04 1.71 17.21
CA VAL A 375 -21.41 2.58 16.08
C VAL A 375 -21.67 1.71 14.84
N PRO A 376 -22.74 1.97 14.06
CA PRO A 376 -22.98 1.28 12.79
C PRO A 376 -21.91 1.58 11.73
N GLU A 377 -21.55 0.61 10.89
CA GLU A 377 -20.56 0.77 9.81
C GLU A 377 -20.84 1.93 8.83
N PRO A 378 -22.09 2.20 8.40
CA PRO A 378 -22.38 3.35 7.52
C PRO A 378 -22.01 4.71 8.14
N GLN A 379 -21.97 4.79 9.47
CA GLN A 379 -21.62 6.01 10.21
C GLN A 379 -20.12 6.14 10.50
N LYS A 380 -19.30 5.20 10.04
CA LYS A 380 -17.85 5.20 10.21
C LYS A 380 -17.15 5.53 8.91
N PHE A 381 -16.04 6.24 8.97
CA PHE A 381 -15.06 6.33 7.89
C PHE A 381 -13.66 6.00 8.44
N LYS A 382 -13.08 4.90 7.96
CA LYS A 382 -11.83 4.31 8.45
C LYS A 382 -10.69 4.55 7.47
N VAL A 383 -9.70 5.34 7.87
CA VAL A 383 -8.48 5.61 7.11
C VAL A 383 -7.34 4.80 7.71
N TYR A 384 -6.68 3.97 6.89
CA TYR A 384 -5.44 3.30 7.27
C TYR A 384 -4.21 4.07 6.74
N ILE A 385 -3.20 4.26 7.57
CA ILE A 385 -1.91 4.83 7.14
C ILE A 385 -0.77 3.84 7.37
N GLU A 386 0.10 3.70 6.36
CA GLU A 386 1.34 2.94 6.44
C GLU A 386 2.41 3.55 5.52
N THR A 387 3.66 3.26 5.84
CA THR A 387 4.88 3.74 5.17
C THR A 387 5.22 2.88 3.96
N PHE A 388 4.39 2.92 2.94
CA PHE A 388 4.58 2.14 1.70
C PHE A 388 5.74 2.68 0.83
N CYS A 389 6.95 2.65 1.38
CA CYS A 389 8.18 3.02 0.71
C CYS A 389 8.39 2.11 -0.50
N GLN A 390 8.58 2.72 -1.67
CA GLN A 390 8.87 2.04 -2.94
C GLN A 390 10.26 2.45 -3.44
N VAL A 391 11.25 2.37 -2.55
CA VAL A 391 12.66 2.62 -2.84
C VAL A 391 13.44 1.31 -2.68
N ARG A 392 14.43 1.08 -3.55
CA ARG A 392 15.30 -0.11 -3.50
C ARG A 392 16.74 0.20 -3.92
N PRO A 393 17.75 -0.54 -3.45
CA PRO A 393 19.05 -0.52 -4.11
C PRO A 393 18.94 -1.08 -5.54
N ARG A 394 19.82 -0.67 -6.46
CA ARG A 394 19.78 -1.09 -7.88
C ARG A 394 19.65 -2.61 -8.10
N ASN A 395 20.40 -3.39 -7.31
CA ASN A 395 20.38 -4.86 -7.31
C ASN A 395 19.81 -5.47 -6.01
N GLY A 396 19.02 -4.69 -5.28
CA GLY A 396 18.48 -5.06 -3.97
C GLY A 396 16.97 -5.29 -3.97
N ARG A 397 16.46 -5.70 -2.81
CA ARG A 397 15.02 -5.73 -2.52
C ARG A 397 14.53 -4.34 -2.13
N PHE A 398 13.23 -4.10 -2.29
CA PHE A 398 12.59 -2.91 -1.72
C PHE A 398 12.88 -2.80 -0.21
N VAL A 399 13.10 -1.56 0.22
CA VAL A 399 13.22 -1.23 1.63
C VAL A 399 11.94 -1.66 2.35
N ARG A 400 12.09 -2.34 3.48
CA ARG A 400 10.93 -2.78 4.25
C ARG A 400 10.24 -1.55 4.85
N TRP A 401 8.93 -1.44 4.68
CA TRP A 401 8.10 -0.39 5.30
C TRP A 401 8.33 -0.32 6.82
N THR A 402 8.48 -1.48 7.43
CA THR A 402 8.78 -1.62 8.85
C THR A 402 10.12 -1.03 9.24
N ASP A 403 11.12 -1.04 8.35
CA ASP A 403 12.43 -0.45 8.64
C ASP A 403 12.33 1.09 8.59
N ILE A 404 11.50 1.66 7.72
CA ILE A 404 11.18 3.10 7.74
C ILE A 404 10.53 3.49 9.07
N ARG A 405 9.52 2.74 9.52
CA ARG A 405 8.87 3.02 10.82
C ARG A 405 9.80 2.83 12.00
N LEU A 406 10.69 1.84 11.95
CA LEU A 406 11.74 1.66 12.96
C LEU A 406 12.63 2.89 13.02
N LEU A 407 13.13 3.37 11.89
CA LEU A 407 13.99 4.56 11.82
C LEU A 407 13.25 5.80 12.36
N ARG A 408 12.02 6.03 11.92
CA ARG A 408 11.15 7.10 12.46
C ARG A 408 10.97 7.00 13.97
N ARG A 409 10.74 5.78 14.49
CA ARG A 409 10.60 5.53 15.93
C ARG A 409 11.90 5.81 16.69
N MET A 410 13.05 5.37 16.17
CA MET A 410 14.36 5.63 16.77
C MET A 410 14.63 7.14 16.89
N VAL A 411 14.38 7.90 15.82
CA VAL A 411 14.57 9.36 15.84
C VAL A 411 13.61 10.03 16.82
N ARG A 412 12.32 9.73 16.76
CA ARG A 412 11.30 10.30 17.66
C ARG A 412 11.60 9.98 19.13
N ASP A 413 11.86 8.72 19.45
CA ASP A 413 12.06 8.28 20.83
C ASP A 413 13.38 8.86 21.41
N SER A 414 14.41 9.04 20.57
CA SER A 414 15.65 9.74 20.93
C SER A 414 15.41 11.22 21.18
N ASN A 415 14.71 11.92 20.28
CA ASN A 415 14.53 13.37 20.33
C ASN A 415 13.54 13.83 21.40
N PHE A 416 12.48 13.04 21.65
CA PHE A 416 11.36 13.49 22.49
C PHE A 416 11.16 12.68 23.76
N ARG A 417 11.78 11.50 23.89
CA ARG A 417 11.51 10.57 25.00
C ARG A 417 12.76 10.13 25.77
N ASN A 418 13.94 10.66 25.46
CA ASN A 418 15.20 10.30 26.10
C ASN A 418 15.47 8.77 26.08
N HIS A 419 14.97 8.06 25.07
CA HIS A 419 15.17 6.63 24.90
C HIS A 419 16.34 6.37 23.95
N LYS A 420 17.24 5.45 24.35
CA LYS A 420 18.37 5.07 23.48
C LYS A 420 17.87 4.36 22.22
N PRO A 421 18.40 4.69 21.02
CA PRO A 421 18.04 3.99 19.78
C PRO A 421 18.24 2.46 19.85
N SER A 422 19.21 1.97 20.63
CA SER A 422 19.45 0.54 20.82
C SER A 422 18.24 -0.18 21.44
N LEU A 423 17.59 0.41 22.45
CA LEU A 423 16.38 -0.16 23.07
C LEU A 423 15.23 -0.29 22.07
N THR A 424 15.02 0.74 21.24
CA THR A 424 13.99 0.72 20.19
C THR A 424 14.22 -0.42 19.20
N LEU A 425 15.47 -0.61 18.76
CA LEU A 425 15.81 -1.68 17.82
C LEU A 425 15.59 -3.06 18.42
N GLY A 426 15.95 -3.25 19.70
CA GLY A 426 15.75 -4.49 20.43
C GLY A 426 14.27 -4.81 20.60
N HIS A 427 13.46 -3.82 20.97
CA HIS A 427 12.02 -4.00 21.23
C HIS A 427 11.16 -4.08 19.96
N TRP A 428 11.70 -3.77 18.78
CA TRP A 428 10.92 -3.69 17.54
C TRP A 428 10.14 -4.97 17.19
N HIS A 429 10.64 -6.14 17.59
CA HIS A 429 9.95 -7.40 17.35
C HIS A 429 8.63 -7.56 18.14
N TYR A 430 8.50 -6.90 19.30
CA TYR A 430 7.24 -6.84 20.05
C TYR A 430 6.19 -6.06 19.27
N VAL A 431 6.55 -4.84 18.86
CA VAL A 431 5.73 -3.96 18.04
C VAL A 431 5.26 -4.71 16.79
N ARG A 432 6.18 -5.39 16.10
CA ARG A 432 5.85 -6.18 14.90
C ARG A 432 4.93 -7.37 15.17
N ARG A 433 5.12 -8.09 16.28
CA ARG A 433 4.24 -9.22 16.65
C ARG A 433 2.82 -8.73 16.93
N SER A 434 2.68 -7.64 17.68
CA SER A 434 1.37 -7.07 17.93
C SER A 434 0.70 -6.60 16.63
N GLU A 435 1.41 -5.86 15.77
CA GLU A 435 0.87 -5.41 14.48
C GLU A 435 0.33 -6.57 13.64
N LEU A 436 1.08 -7.67 13.54
CA LEU A 436 0.67 -8.86 12.79
C LEU A 436 -0.60 -9.53 13.35
N LYS A 437 -0.85 -9.39 14.66
CA LYS A 437 -1.98 -10.03 15.35
C LYS A 437 -3.20 -9.10 15.46
N HIS A 438 -2.99 -7.79 15.60
CA HIS A 438 -4.01 -6.84 16.02
C HIS A 438 -4.27 -5.70 15.02
N ILE A 439 -3.47 -5.56 13.96
CA ILE A 439 -3.67 -4.54 12.91
C ILE A 439 -3.83 -5.19 11.54
N ILE A 440 -2.84 -5.98 11.12
CA ILE A 440 -2.79 -6.58 9.77
C ILE A 440 -4.05 -7.40 9.41
N PRO A 441 -4.64 -8.21 10.31
CA PRO A 441 -5.85 -8.98 9.99
C PRO A 441 -7.05 -8.10 9.63
N TYR A 442 -7.08 -6.86 10.12
CA TYR A 442 -8.21 -5.95 10.00
C TYR A 442 -8.03 -4.89 8.90
N LEU A 443 -6.97 -4.96 8.09
CA LEU A 443 -6.72 -3.98 7.02
C LEU A 443 -7.87 -3.87 6.00
N HIS A 444 -8.60 -4.97 5.78
CA HIS A 444 -9.75 -5.00 4.88
C HIS A 444 -10.94 -4.16 5.37
N ASN A 445 -10.94 -3.76 6.65
CA ASN A 445 -11.96 -2.88 7.23
C ASN A 445 -11.72 -1.39 6.92
N ALA A 446 -10.57 -1.02 6.33
CA ALA A 446 -10.30 0.36 5.96
C ALA A 446 -11.09 0.77 4.72
N ASP A 447 -11.75 1.93 4.75
CA ASP A 447 -12.41 2.52 3.59
C ASP A 447 -11.35 3.06 2.60
N LEU A 448 -10.28 3.67 3.13
CA LEU A 448 -9.20 4.25 2.35
C LEU A 448 -7.84 4.01 3.01
N THR A 449 -6.80 3.87 2.19
CA THR A 449 -5.41 3.76 2.64
C THR A 449 -4.58 4.94 2.14
N VAL A 450 -3.85 5.58 3.05
CA VAL A 450 -2.89 6.67 2.79
C VAL A 450 -1.47 6.13 2.88
N ASN A 451 -0.63 6.51 1.93
CA ASN A 451 0.81 6.29 2.02
C ASN A 451 1.46 7.42 2.82
N GLY A 452 1.96 7.10 4.01
CA GLY A 452 2.70 8.01 4.88
C GLY A 452 4.20 8.06 4.60
N SER A 453 4.72 7.28 3.64
CA SER A 453 6.13 7.36 3.24
C SER A 453 6.36 8.55 2.30
N LEU A 454 7.44 9.29 2.53
CA LEU A 454 7.87 10.42 1.71
C LEU A 454 9.13 10.01 0.96
N ALA A 455 9.21 10.25 -0.35
CA ALA A 455 10.30 9.75 -1.19
C ALA A 455 11.69 10.22 -0.73
N TYR A 456 11.78 11.41 -0.13
CA TYR A 456 13.04 12.01 0.34
C TYR A 456 13.42 11.63 1.79
N GLU A 457 12.61 10.85 2.50
CA GLU A 457 12.77 10.70 3.96
C GLU A 457 14.05 9.96 4.38
N LEU A 458 14.57 9.08 3.52
CA LEU A 458 15.75 8.25 3.83
C LEU A 458 17.02 9.10 4.09
N PRO A 459 17.40 10.07 3.22
CA PRO A 459 18.46 11.04 3.50
C PRO A 459 18.31 11.80 4.82
N VAL A 460 17.06 12.18 5.16
CA VAL A 460 16.74 12.89 6.40
C VAL A 460 16.97 11.98 7.61
N LEU A 461 16.38 10.77 7.57
CA LEU A 461 16.51 9.79 8.65
C LEU A 461 17.97 9.35 8.82
N LYS A 462 18.73 9.18 7.73
CA LYS A 462 20.15 8.83 7.77
C LYS A 462 20.94 9.79 8.65
N LYS A 463 20.83 11.10 8.41
CA LYS A 463 21.54 12.13 9.19
C LYS A 463 21.30 11.98 10.70
N GLN A 464 20.07 11.65 11.07
CA GLN A 464 19.66 11.52 12.47
C GLN A 464 20.15 10.23 13.14
N VAL A 465 20.24 9.13 12.40
CA VAL A 465 20.49 7.80 12.98
C VAL A 465 21.91 7.28 12.79
N GLU A 466 22.59 7.68 11.71
CA GLU A 466 23.91 7.17 11.34
C GLU A 466 24.96 7.27 12.46
N PRO A 467 25.03 8.35 13.27
CA PRO A 467 26.00 8.46 14.36
C PRO A 467 25.93 7.33 15.40
N TYR A 468 24.78 6.66 15.53
CA TYR A 468 24.54 5.63 16.55
C TYR A 468 24.71 4.20 16.02
N PHE A 469 24.60 4.00 14.71
CA PHE A 469 24.42 2.66 14.15
C PHE A 469 25.67 1.77 14.27
N ALA A 470 26.88 2.33 14.14
CA ALA A 470 28.11 1.54 14.28
C ALA A 470 28.23 0.93 15.69
N GLY A 471 28.06 1.75 16.73
CA GLY A 471 28.07 1.29 18.12
C GLY A 471 26.92 0.33 18.44
N LEU A 472 25.74 0.55 17.84
CA LEU A 472 24.58 -0.32 18.01
C LEU A 472 24.85 -1.73 17.44
N VAL A 473 25.45 -1.83 16.25
CA VAL A 473 25.79 -3.13 15.65
C VAL A 473 26.79 -3.87 16.54
N GLU A 474 27.84 -3.21 17.01
CA GLU A 474 28.80 -3.81 17.94
C GLU A 474 28.15 -4.25 19.27
N GLU A 475 27.22 -3.45 19.80
CA GLU A 475 26.49 -3.77 21.04
C GLU A 475 25.69 -5.06 20.90
N TYR A 476 25.00 -5.25 19.76
CA TYR A 476 24.19 -6.43 19.50
C TYR A 476 25.02 -7.66 19.08
N ASP A 477 26.13 -7.48 18.37
CA ASP A 477 27.04 -8.58 18.05
C ASP A 477 27.63 -9.23 19.32
N ARG A 478 27.73 -8.48 20.43
CA ARG A 478 28.12 -8.98 21.76
C ARG A 478 26.98 -9.69 22.52
N GLN A 479 25.76 -9.73 21.97
CA GLN A 479 24.56 -10.34 22.55
C GLN A 479 24.00 -11.44 21.63
N PRO A 480 24.73 -12.57 21.44
CA PRO A 480 24.38 -13.59 20.44
C PRO A 480 22.98 -14.19 20.65
N GLU A 481 22.44 -14.17 21.86
CA GLU A 481 21.08 -14.62 22.16
C GLU A 481 19.99 -13.77 21.49
N ARG A 482 20.31 -12.54 21.06
CA ARG A 482 19.38 -11.59 20.41
C ARG A 482 19.49 -11.62 18.88
N HIS A 483 19.50 -12.81 18.28
CA HIS A 483 19.65 -13.02 16.83
C HIS A 483 18.78 -12.13 15.95
N ASP A 484 17.50 -11.93 16.29
CA ASP A 484 16.59 -11.07 15.51
C ASP A 484 17.01 -9.59 15.51
N ALA A 485 17.50 -9.08 16.66
CA ALA A 485 18.02 -7.73 16.77
C ALA A 485 19.33 -7.58 15.99
N ILE A 486 20.23 -8.56 16.04
CA ILE A 486 21.47 -8.59 15.24
C ILE A 486 21.15 -8.50 13.74
N ILE A 487 20.32 -9.41 13.23
CA ILE A 487 19.94 -9.43 11.80
C ILE A 487 19.30 -8.11 11.36
N ARG A 488 18.49 -7.51 12.23
CA ARG A 488 17.87 -6.20 11.97
C ARG A 488 18.90 -5.07 11.97
N ALA A 489 19.79 -5.03 12.96
CA ALA A 489 20.83 -4.01 13.10
C ALA A 489 21.71 -3.98 11.85
N HIS A 490 22.27 -5.13 11.45
CA HIS A 490 23.08 -5.24 10.23
C HIS A 490 22.29 -4.84 8.98
N ARG A 491 21.07 -5.37 8.78
CA ARG A 491 20.24 -5.03 7.62
C ARG A 491 19.99 -3.53 7.49
N VAL A 492 19.61 -2.88 8.59
CA VAL A 492 19.28 -1.44 8.57
C VAL A 492 20.56 -0.62 8.43
N TYR A 493 21.65 -1.03 9.07
CA TYR A 493 22.93 -0.36 8.93
C TYR A 493 23.45 -0.42 7.49
N ASP A 494 23.39 -1.59 6.85
CA ASP A 494 23.76 -1.76 5.44
C ASP A 494 22.94 -0.85 4.53
N LEU A 495 21.63 -0.71 4.78
CA LEU A 495 20.78 0.23 4.05
C LEU A 495 21.23 1.69 4.26
N ILE A 496 21.39 2.11 5.52
CA ILE A 496 21.76 3.49 5.88
C ILE A 496 23.12 3.88 5.26
N ARG A 497 24.07 2.96 5.17
CA ARG A 497 25.39 3.19 4.56
C ARG A 497 25.32 3.48 3.05
N LEU A 498 24.29 3.00 2.35
CA LEU A 498 24.14 3.23 0.91
C LEU A 498 23.54 4.60 0.59
N ILE A 499 22.93 5.27 1.57
CA ILE A 499 22.20 6.52 1.38
C ILE A 499 23.17 7.71 1.57
N GLU A 500 22.98 8.79 0.81
CA GLU A 500 23.64 10.08 1.00
C GLU A 500 22.84 10.90 2.04
N PRO A 501 23.47 11.49 3.07
CA PRO A 501 22.74 12.22 4.09
C PRO A 501 22.23 13.55 3.54
N ILE A 502 21.11 14.03 4.04
CA ILE A 502 20.64 15.40 3.73
C ILE A 502 21.68 16.45 4.16
N THR A 503 21.86 17.48 3.34
CA THR A 503 22.72 18.64 3.68
C THR A 503 22.03 19.53 4.72
N PRO A 504 22.78 20.24 5.59
CA PRO A 504 22.20 21.23 6.50
C PRO A 504 21.35 22.30 5.79
N GLU A 505 21.78 22.74 4.61
CA GLU A 505 21.11 23.76 3.81
C GLU A 505 19.75 23.28 3.28
N ASP A 506 19.65 22.01 2.87
CA ASP A 506 18.39 21.43 2.38
C ASP A 506 17.46 21.03 3.52
N GLU A 507 17.99 20.57 4.66
CA GLU A 507 17.17 20.27 5.84
C GLU A 507 16.43 21.51 6.37
N ALA A 508 17.07 22.69 6.30
CA ALA A 508 16.45 23.97 6.65
C ALA A 508 15.24 24.32 5.77
N LYS A 509 15.12 23.73 4.58
CA LYS A 509 14.02 23.95 3.63
C LYS A 509 12.87 22.97 3.79
N ILE A 510 12.98 21.95 4.66
CA ILE A 510 11.87 21.03 4.94
C ILE A 510 10.69 21.84 5.49
N ASN A 511 9.52 21.69 4.84
CA ASN A 511 8.30 22.37 5.24
C ASN A 511 7.96 22.09 6.72
N GLY A 512 7.63 23.13 7.48
CA GLY A 512 7.23 23.02 8.90
C GLY A 512 5.98 22.17 9.12
N GLU A 513 5.12 22.04 8.11
CA GLU A 513 3.94 21.17 8.16
C GLU A 513 4.16 19.79 7.53
N SER A 514 5.38 19.44 7.08
CA SER A 514 5.63 18.12 6.51
C SER A 514 5.42 17.00 7.55
N LEU A 515 4.89 15.85 7.13
CA LEU A 515 4.72 14.68 7.98
C LEU A 515 6.02 14.23 8.65
N ILE A 516 7.19 14.43 8.02
CA ILE A 516 8.47 14.04 8.62
C ILE A 516 8.76 14.78 9.93
N ARG A 517 8.21 16.00 10.11
CA ARG A 517 8.39 16.84 11.30
C ARG A 517 7.81 16.23 12.58
N GLU A 518 6.89 15.27 12.46
CA GLU A 518 6.42 14.45 13.59
C GLU A 518 7.56 13.68 14.26
N PHE A 519 8.60 13.33 13.50
CA PHE A 519 9.70 12.47 13.96
C PHE A 519 10.98 13.27 14.21
N ILE A 520 11.33 14.20 13.32
CA ILE A 520 12.60 14.95 13.42
C ILE A 520 12.49 16.25 14.22
N GLY A 521 11.27 16.72 14.51
CA GLY A 521 11.03 18.01 15.16
C GLY A 521 11.03 19.21 14.20
N GLY A 522 10.72 20.39 14.75
CA GLY A 522 10.55 21.62 13.97
C GLY A 522 9.18 21.75 13.28
N SER A 523 8.17 21.05 13.80
CA SER A 523 6.78 21.14 13.31
C SER A 523 6.18 22.52 13.59
N THR A 524 5.52 23.12 12.62
CA THR A 524 4.65 24.30 12.80
C THR A 524 3.21 23.92 13.16
N ILE A 525 2.86 22.63 13.03
CA ILE A 525 1.58 22.09 13.49
C ILE A 525 1.55 22.08 15.01
N GLN A 526 0.49 22.67 15.58
CA GLN A 526 0.11 22.54 16.98
C GLN A 526 -0.93 21.43 17.09
N TYR A 527 -0.50 20.30 17.66
CA TYR A 527 -1.28 19.07 17.79
C TYR A 527 -2.38 19.17 18.84
#